data_AF-B3MCF2-F1
#
_entry.id   AF-B3MCF2-F1
#
_cell.length_a   1.000
_cell.length_b   1.000
_cell.length_c   1.000
_cell.angle_alpha   90.00
_cell.angle_beta   90.00
_cell.angle_gamma   90.00
#
_symmetry.space_group_name_H-M   'P 1'
#
loop_
_entity.id
_entity.type
_entity.pdbx_description
1 polymer ?
#
loop_
_entity_poly.entity_id
_entity_poly.type
_entity_poly.pdbx_seq_one_letter_code
_entity_poly.pdbx_strand_id
1 'polypeptide(L)'
;MAKNLEANLIEVNGKFINFDQHREEYTQHYDALRKELYTQLRSNKVLDKLLKGHTLGGSYGDNLKVAMPNEFDLVIHLVFPENDKIIVKADPRKPGNVTLDMTKVMEVIGKQEHNKLVFEQLQKMVNRNQLLCEDKLQSWLQGVMTQALAKMGKQIKVGSVVSPLSYKKSGPAHTIDVKGRYEYSVDFVPAIRLKADQCVLGPQQRRHFGTTPHWDAIPKPMKPPLPENISFRASYYDAEKGLLQGKNNLKNSIRLMKRLRDKKNNMTNLKSYYIKTLFLWEVTKQDPKYWQKPMTEIVIEMLDRLGNTLRLTSSKGKLLFFWDPKLDMFADLTANQRQAMFNCVSKTQYIFRRGDGNLTEDIVKRVQTYFNTPITRGIENIPDNSQCLQAVAAEEDSKAKAPTPKPGTQVASSGNGAKPKDPPTISPKAKQNNALPNQNTAKAAQPNQRNPNGNAQKAAPAQPKEQAEKQPKLPIKPNPKPSAQKVPVPVQPNQSKPNPPIKAESGAQPDAKNQNPSQRPGTKPQLEPAVEGKNGESSCSIN
;
A
#
# COMPACT_ATOMS: atom_id res chain seq x y z
N MET A 1 -17.34 -36.89 -10.26
CA MET A 1 -17.84 -35.56 -10.66
C MET A 1 -17.11 -35.11 -11.91
N ALA A 2 -17.82 -34.70 -12.97
CA ALA A 2 -17.20 -34.08 -14.13
C ALA A 2 -16.45 -32.81 -13.68
N LYS A 3 -15.18 -32.67 -14.05
CA LYS A 3 -14.42 -31.44 -13.76
C LYS A 3 -15.04 -30.31 -14.60
N ASN A 4 -15.50 -29.26 -13.95
CA ASN A 4 -15.91 -28.01 -14.59
C ASN A 4 -14.91 -26.89 -14.23
N LEU A 5 -15.01 -25.74 -14.89
CA LEU A 5 -14.04 -24.66 -14.70
C LEU A 5 -14.02 -24.14 -13.25
N GLU A 6 -15.19 -24.09 -12.60
CA GLU A 6 -15.31 -23.71 -11.19
C GLU A 6 -14.48 -24.62 -10.28
N ALA A 7 -14.67 -25.94 -10.37
CA ALA A 7 -13.89 -26.90 -9.59
C ALA A 7 -12.39 -26.76 -9.86
N ASN A 8 -12.00 -26.50 -11.11
CA ASN A 8 -10.60 -26.29 -11.47
C ASN A 8 -10.01 -25.00 -10.86
N LEU A 9 -10.75 -23.89 -10.89
CA LEU A 9 -10.31 -22.64 -10.29
C LEU A 9 -10.25 -22.72 -8.75
N ILE A 10 -11.18 -23.43 -8.11
CA ILE A 10 -11.15 -23.69 -6.66
C ILE A 10 -9.88 -24.49 -6.31
N GLU A 11 -9.61 -25.57 -7.04
CA GLU A 11 -8.42 -26.40 -6.85
C GLU A 11 -7.14 -25.57 -7.02
N VAL A 12 -7.06 -24.79 -8.10
CA VAL A 12 -5.91 -23.93 -8.41
C VAL A 12 -5.72 -22.83 -7.36
N ASN A 13 -6.81 -22.23 -6.88
CA ASN A 13 -6.76 -21.22 -5.82
C ASN A 13 -6.19 -21.81 -4.52
N GLY A 14 -6.63 -23.01 -4.14
CA GLY A 14 -6.10 -23.72 -2.97
C GLY A 14 -4.61 -24.09 -3.13
N LYS A 15 -4.23 -24.63 -4.29
CA LYS A 15 -2.86 -25.14 -4.51
C LYS A 15 -1.81 -24.06 -4.76
N PHE A 16 -2.14 -23.01 -5.53
CA PHE A 16 -1.12 -22.11 -6.10
C PHE A 16 -1.26 -20.65 -5.67
N ILE A 17 -2.35 -20.28 -5.01
CA ILE A 17 -2.66 -18.87 -4.69
C ILE A 17 -2.69 -18.67 -3.19
N ASN A 18 -3.48 -19.47 -2.47
CA ASN A 18 -3.56 -19.47 -1.02
C ASN A 18 -2.41 -20.30 -0.42
N PHE A 19 -1.17 -19.88 -0.67
CA PHE A 19 0.01 -20.55 -0.17
C PHE A 19 0.21 -20.21 1.32
N ASP A 20 0.08 -21.20 2.20
CA ASP A 20 0.10 -21.00 3.67
C ASP A 20 1.34 -21.60 4.35
N GLN A 21 2.00 -22.59 3.73
CA GLN A 21 3.04 -23.42 4.37
C GLN A 21 4.20 -22.64 4.98
N HIS A 22 4.61 -21.51 4.38
CA HIS A 22 5.71 -20.67 4.87
C HIS A 22 5.24 -19.41 5.60
N ARG A 23 3.92 -19.18 5.72
CA ARG A 23 3.41 -17.91 6.28
C ARG A 23 3.76 -17.73 7.73
N GLU A 24 3.64 -18.79 8.52
CA GLU A 24 3.90 -18.72 9.96
C GLU A 24 5.36 -18.37 10.23
N GLU A 25 6.31 -19.12 9.68
CA GLU A 25 7.75 -18.89 9.92
C GLU A 25 8.22 -17.50 9.43
N TYR A 26 7.77 -17.06 8.25
CA TYR A 26 8.12 -15.74 7.73
C TYR A 26 7.48 -14.63 8.56
N THR A 27 6.24 -14.82 9.05
CA THR A 27 5.58 -13.84 9.92
C THR A 27 6.30 -13.73 11.26
N GLN A 28 6.73 -14.84 11.85
CA GLN A 28 7.50 -14.84 13.09
C GLN A 28 8.83 -14.09 12.92
N HIS A 29 9.56 -14.35 11.82
CA HIS A 29 10.81 -13.65 11.52
C HIS A 29 10.60 -12.15 11.24
N TYR A 30 9.57 -11.81 10.45
CA TYR A 30 9.13 -10.44 10.23
C TYR A 30 8.77 -9.71 11.53
N ASP A 31 8.02 -10.35 12.42
CA ASP A 31 7.58 -9.77 13.68
C ASP A 31 8.77 -9.48 14.60
N ALA A 32 9.78 -10.35 14.63
CA ALA A 32 11.03 -10.12 15.35
C ALA A 32 11.79 -8.92 14.79
N LEU A 33 11.97 -8.83 13.46
CA LEU A 33 12.58 -7.67 12.80
C LEU A 33 11.82 -6.37 13.13
N ARG A 34 10.48 -6.39 13.02
CA ARG A 34 9.64 -5.22 13.32
C ARG A 34 9.83 -4.78 14.76
N LYS A 35 9.76 -5.70 15.73
CA LYS A 35 9.90 -5.39 17.15
C LYS A 35 11.25 -4.75 17.45
N GLU A 36 12.33 -5.36 16.98
CA GLU A 36 13.68 -4.83 17.21
C GLU A 36 13.87 -3.46 16.57
N LEU A 37 13.46 -3.31 15.30
CA LEU A 37 13.54 -2.01 14.62
C LEU A 37 12.74 -0.94 15.38
N TYR A 38 11.53 -1.25 15.85
CA TYR A 38 10.72 -0.30 16.63
C TYR A 38 11.39 0.12 17.92
N THR A 39 12.04 -0.81 18.64
CA THR A 39 12.85 -0.49 19.82
C THR A 39 13.93 0.53 19.47
N GLN A 40 14.65 0.31 18.38
CA GLN A 40 15.71 1.23 17.94
C GLN A 40 15.16 2.57 17.46
N LEU A 41 14.04 2.59 16.74
CA LEU A 41 13.39 3.83 16.29
C LEU A 41 12.91 4.69 17.46
N ARG A 42 12.36 4.07 18.52
CA ARG A 42 11.93 4.77 19.74
C ARG A 42 13.07 5.34 20.57
N SER A 43 14.33 4.97 20.31
CA SER A 43 15.48 5.65 20.91
C SER A 43 15.64 7.10 20.42
N ASN A 44 15.02 7.48 19.30
CA ASN A 44 14.94 8.86 18.85
C ASN A 44 13.80 9.60 19.58
N LYS A 45 14.16 10.55 20.46
CA LYS A 45 13.20 11.29 21.31
C LYS A 45 12.08 12.00 20.56
N VAL A 46 12.33 12.48 19.34
CA VAL A 46 11.30 13.15 18.53
C VAL A 46 10.39 12.11 17.88
N LEU A 47 10.97 11.10 17.22
CA LEU A 47 10.19 10.05 16.58
C LEU A 47 9.34 9.28 17.59
N ASP A 48 9.85 8.99 18.79
CA ASP A 48 9.09 8.30 19.85
C ASP A 48 7.79 9.03 20.22
N LYS A 49 7.83 10.37 20.26
CA LYS A 49 6.63 11.19 20.50
C LYS A 49 5.64 11.12 19.35
N LEU A 50 6.12 11.07 18.11
CA LEU A 50 5.30 11.02 16.90
C LEU A 50 4.75 9.62 16.60
N LEU A 51 5.48 8.56 16.93
CA LEU A 51 5.18 7.18 16.52
C LEU A 51 4.07 6.57 17.38
N LYS A 52 2.84 6.54 16.85
CA LYS A 52 1.61 6.06 17.51
C LYS A 52 1.14 4.68 17.03
N GLY A 53 2.05 3.87 16.52
CA GLY A 53 1.82 2.48 16.17
C GLY A 53 1.96 2.21 14.68
N HIS A 54 1.40 1.09 14.24
CA HIS A 54 1.53 0.62 12.86
C HIS A 54 0.32 -0.19 12.41
N THR A 55 0.20 -0.35 11.10
CA THR A 55 -0.76 -1.25 10.48
C THR A 55 -0.05 -2.06 9.42
N LEU A 56 -0.14 -3.39 9.52
CA LEU A 56 0.27 -4.26 8.42
C LEU A 56 -0.75 -4.08 7.30
N GLY A 57 -0.32 -3.45 6.22
CA GLY A 57 -1.14 -3.07 5.09
C GLY A 57 -0.85 -3.92 3.86
N GLY A 58 -1.16 -3.33 2.71
CA GLY A 58 -0.88 -3.90 1.40
C GLY A 58 -1.50 -5.29 1.21
N SER A 59 -0.86 -6.11 0.37
CA SER A 59 -1.42 -7.40 0.00
C SER A 59 -1.51 -8.35 1.19
N TYR A 60 -0.52 -8.32 2.10
CA TYR A 60 -0.52 -9.19 3.27
C TYR A 60 -1.65 -8.81 4.25
N GLY A 61 -1.73 -7.53 4.63
CA GLY A 61 -2.75 -7.01 5.55
C GLY A 61 -4.19 -7.13 5.06
N ASP A 62 -4.41 -7.03 3.75
CA ASP A 62 -5.74 -7.21 3.15
C ASP A 62 -6.16 -8.69 3.04
N ASN A 63 -5.27 -9.62 3.38
CA ASN A 63 -5.37 -11.04 3.04
C ASN A 63 -5.52 -11.24 1.52
N LEU A 64 -4.73 -10.54 0.72
CA LEU A 64 -4.70 -10.58 -0.75
C LEU A 64 -3.32 -10.97 -1.30
N LYS A 65 -2.35 -11.35 -0.44
CA LYS A 65 -1.01 -11.78 -0.85
C LYS A 65 -1.13 -13.14 -1.53
N VAL A 66 -0.62 -13.19 -2.76
CA VAL A 66 -0.53 -14.40 -3.57
C VAL A 66 0.92 -14.88 -3.53
N ALA A 67 1.10 -16.21 -3.51
CA ALA A 67 2.41 -16.86 -3.42
C ALA A 67 3.19 -16.58 -2.11
N MET A 68 4.53 -16.66 -2.17
CA MET A 68 5.42 -16.59 -1.02
C MET A 68 5.21 -15.32 -0.17
N PRO A 69 5.30 -15.41 1.17
CA PRO A 69 5.24 -14.28 2.10
C PRO A 69 6.55 -13.45 2.09
N ASN A 70 7.02 -13.07 0.90
CA ASN A 70 8.32 -12.43 0.67
C ASN A 70 8.27 -10.89 0.65
N GLU A 71 7.15 -10.30 1.04
CA GLU A 71 6.91 -8.85 0.99
C GLU A 71 5.87 -8.48 2.04
N PHE A 72 6.22 -7.52 2.89
CA PHE A 72 5.36 -6.97 3.93
C PHE A 72 5.29 -5.46 3.81
N ASP A 73 4.09 -4.91 3.68
CA ASP A 73 3.84 -3.47 3.70
C ASP A 73 3.48 -3.04 5.12
N LEU A 74 4.34 -2.30 5.81
CA LEU A 74 4.07 -1.80 7.16
C LEU A 74 3.88 -0.29 7.14
N VAL A 75 2.65 0.17 7.36
CA VAL A 75 2.38 1.59 7.57
C VAL A 75 2.79 1.96 8.99
N ILE A 76 3.68 2.95 9.15
CA ILE A 76 4.10 3.48 10.44
C ILE A 76 3.37 4.81 10.69
N HIS A 77 2.61 4.88 11.79
CA HIS A 77 1.69 5.98 12.04
C HIS A 77 2.35 7.07 12.86
N LEU A 78 2.49 8.24 12.23
CA LEU A 78 2.99 9.47 12.82
C LEU A 78 1.80 10.35 13.18
N VAL A 79 1.75 10.82 14.42
CA VAL A 79 0.74 11.78 14.91
C VAL A 79 1.50 12.93 15.56
N PHE A 80 1.35 14.13 15.00
CA PHE A 80 1.95 15.32 15.59
C PHE A 80 1.19 15.74 16.86
N PRO A 81 1.84 16.38 17.84
CA PRO A 81 1.11 17.06 18.91
C PRO A 81 0.15 18.09 18.31
N GLU A 82 -1.01 18.29 18.94
CA GLU A 82 -2.06 19.16 18.42
C GLU A 82 -2.54 18.76 17.00
N ASN A 83 -2.54 17.45 16.68
CA ASN A 83 -2.85 16.92 15.34
C ASN A 83 -4.16 17.44 14.73
N ASP A 84 -5.18 17.67 15.55
CA ASP A 84 -6.47 18.24 15.16
C ASP A 84 -6.36 19.66 14.61
N LYS A 85 -5.26 20.36 14.89
CA LYS A 85 -5.01 21.72 14.40
C LYS A 85 -4.32 21.75 13.05
N ILE A 86 -3.88 20.61 12.51
CA ILE A 86 -3.37 20.53 11.13
C ILE A 86 -4.51 20.89 10.19
N ILE A 87 -4.32 21.94 9.40
CA ILE A 87 -5.29 22.35 8.38
C ILE A 87 -4.98 21.54 7.12
N VAL A 88 -5.91 20.67 6.75
CA VAL A 88 -5.78 19.82 5.57
C VAL A 88 -6.56 20.42 4.41
N LYS A 89 -5.92 20.52 3.24
CA LYS A 89 -6.57 20.95 2.00
C LYS A 89 -6.24 19.98 0.88
N ALA A 90 -7.21 19.69 -0.01
CA ALA A 90 -6.93 18.97 -1.24
C ALA A 90 -5.88 19.73 -2.07
N ASP A 91 -4.93 19.01 -2.68
CA ASP A 91 -3.94 19.63 -3.58
C ASP A 91 -4.63 19.93 -4.92
N PRO A 92 -4.83 21.21 -5.29
CA PRO A 92 -5.57 21.56 -6.51
C PRO A 92 -4.85 21.10 -7.79
N ARG A 93 -3.54 20.79 -7.71
CA ARG A 93 -2.74 20.36 -8.86
C ARG A 93 -2.65 18.85 -9.00
N LYS A 94 -3.01 18.09 -7.95
CA LYS A 94 -2.81 16.64 -7.90
C LYS A 94 -4.02 15.97 -7.23
N PRO A 95 -5.01 15.56 -8.03
CA PRO A 95 -6.10 14.73 -7.55
C PRO A 95 -5.63 13.52 -6.73
N GLY A 96 -6.30 13.27 -5.60
CA GLY A 96 -5.94 12.23 -4.63
C GLY A 96 -4.82 12.63 -3.65
N ASN A 97 -4.27 13.85 -3.75
CA ASN A 97 -3.29 14.38 -2.81
C ASN A 97 -3.85 15.52 -1.94
N VAL A 98 -3.14 15.82 -0.86
CA VAL A 98 -3.44 16.86 0.11
C VAL A 98 -2.18 17.66 0.45
N THR A 99 -2.40 18.84 1.02
CA THR A 99 -1.38 19.67 1.67
C THR A 99 -1.70 19.76 3.15
N LEU A 100 -0.66 19.86 3.98
CA LEU A 100 -0.75 19.87 5.44
C LEU A 100 -0.16 21.18 5.96
N ASP A 101 -1.04 22.08 6.37
CA ASP A 101 -0.67 23.37 6.95
C ASP A 101 -0.53 23.23 8.47
N MET A 102 0.70 23.45 8.92
CA MET A 102 1.13 23.25 10.31
C MET A 102 1.10 24.55 11.12
N THR A 103 0.60 25.66 10.56
CA THR A 103 0.66 27.00 11.19
C THR A 103 0.11 26.99 12.62
N LYS A 104 -1.12 26.48 12.80
CA LYS A 104 -1.76 26.41 14.12
C LYS A 104 -1.07 25.42 15.06
N VAL A 105 -0.51 24.34 14.53
CA VAL A 105 0.27 23.39 15.34
C VAL A 105 1.50 24.09 15.89
N MET A 106 2.27 24.75 15.02
CA MET A 106 3.49 25.48 15.35
C MET A 106 3.25 26.58 16.39
N GLU A 107 2.19 27.38 16.23
CA GLU A 107 1.80 28.43 17.19
C GLU A 107 1.54 27.91 18.60
N VAL A 108 0.95 26.71 18.71
CA VAL A 108 0.58 26.11 19.99
C VAL A 108 1.78 25.39 20.61
N ILE A 109 2.43 24.50 19.87
CA ILE A 109 3.51 23.67 20.42
C ILE A 109 4.78 24.49 20.68
N GLY A 110 4.97 25.62 19.98
CA GLY A 110 6.08 26.55 20.24
C GLY A 110 6.01 27.21 21.62
N LYS A 111 4.85 27.17 22.27
CA LYS A 111 4.62 27.68 23.64
C LYS A 111 4.62 26.57 24.69
N GLN A 112 4.80 25.31 24.29
CA GLN A 112 4.72 24.14 25.15
C GLN A 112 6.12 23.54 25.38
N GLU A 113 6.69 23.73 26.57
CA GLU A 113 8.06 23.26 26.89
C GLU A 113 8.22 21.75 26.66
N HIS A 114 7.21 20.95 27.03
CA HIS A 114 7.23 19.50 26.83
C HIS A 114 7.25 19.09 25.34
N ASN A 115 6.93 19.99 24.40
CA ASN A 115 6.98 19.75 22.95
C ASN A 115 8.13 20.47 22.24
N LYS A 116 9.05 21.12 22.97
CA LYS A 116 10.18 21.88 22.42
C LYS A 116 10.98 21.12 21.35
N LEU A 117 11.40 19.90 21.64
CA LEU A 117 12.16 19.07 20.66
C LEU A 117 11.36 18.77 19.39
N VAL A 118 10.05 18.58 19.50
CA VAL A 118 9.18 18.33 18.34
C VAL A 118 9.02 19.61 17.54
N PHE A 119 8.84 20.76 18.20
CA PHE A 119 8.77 22.07 17.57
C PHE A 119 10.04 22.38 16.77
N GLU A 120 11.21 22.25 17.38
CA GLU A 120 12.52 22.48 16.72
C GLU A 120 12.72 21.57 15.50
N GLN A 121 12.26 20.31 15.58
CA GLN A 121 12.34 19.39 14.46
C GLN A 121 11.31 19.70 13.37
N LEU A 122 10.09 20.11 13.74
CA LEU A 122 9.03 20.48 12.80
C LEU A 122 9.38 21.77 12.04
N GLN A 123 10.04 22.75 12.68
CA GLN A 123 10.60 23.95 12.02
C GLN A 123 11.50 23.58 10.83
N LYS A 124 12.25 22.48 10.92
CA LYS A 124 13.13 21.99 9.86
C LYS A 124 12.37 21.23 8.76
N MET A 125 11.14 20.83 9.00
CA MET A 125 10.33 20.03 8.07
C MET A 125 9.31 20.85 7.29
N VAL A 126 8.98 22.06 7.74
CA VAL A 126 8.05 22.95 7.03
C VAL A 126 8.79 23.89 6.07
N ASN A 127 8.07 24.49 5.14
CA ASN A 127 8.56 25.62 4.34
C ASN A 127 8.23 26.96 5.01
N ARG A 128 8.55 28.08 4.32
CA ARG A 128 8.27 29.45 4.79
C ARG A 128 6.78 29.73 5.06
N ASN A 129 5.89 28.99 4.39
CA ASN A 129 4.44 29.09 4.58
C ASN A 129 3.92 28.11 5.62
N GLN A 130 4.80 27.49 6.41
CA GLN A 130 4.48 26.49 7.43
C GLN A 130 3.74 25.25 6.88
N LEU A 131 3.85 24.98 5.58
CA LEU A 131 3.37 23.75 4.98
C LEU A 131 4.42 22.66 5.20
N LEU A 132 3.99 21.47 5.60
CA LEU A 132 4.89 20.34 5.77
C LEU A 132 5.49 19.93 4.42
N CYS A 133 6.80 19.74 4.39
CA CYS A 133 7.53 19.30 3.20
C CYS A 133 7.78 17.78 3.27
N GLU A 134 7.30 17.08 2.26
CA GLU A 134 7.45 15.65 2.04
C GLU A 134 8.92 15.22 1.99
N ASP A 135 9.74 15.93 1.22
CA ASP A 135 11.16 15.66 1.03
C ASP A 135 11.97 15.85 2.32
N LYS A 136 11.64 16.88 3.12
CA LYS A 136 12.29 17.13 4.42
C LYS A 136 11.91 16.06 5.45
N LEU A 137 10.62 15.67 5.50
CA LEU A 137 10.16 14.58 6.36
C LEU A 137 10.84 13.24 6.00
N GLN A 138 10.87 12.89 4.72
CA GLN A 138 11.53 11.68 4.22
C GLN A 138 13.03 11.66 4.52
N SER A 139 13.70 12.79 4.37
CA SER A 139 15.14 12.90 4.63
C SER A 139 15.45 12.73 6.12
N TRP A 140 14.65 13.32 7.00
CA TRP A 140 14.77 13.11 8.44
C TRP A 140 14.54 11.65 8.84
N LEU A 141 13.44 11.03 8.38
CA LEU A 141 13.14 9.62 8.65
C LEU A 141 14.23 8.70 8.12
N GLN A 142 14.80 8.98 6.94
CA GLN A 142 15.93 8.24 6.41
C GLN A 142 17.14 8.27 7.36
N GLY A 143 17.43 9.42 7.96
CA GLY A 143 18.49 9.56 8.97
C GLY A 143 18.20 8.67 10.19
N VAL A 144 16.97 8.72 10.71
CA VAL A 144 16.56 7.90 11.87
C VAL A 144 16.62 6.40 11.57
N MET A 145 16.12 5.96 10.40
CA MET A 145 16.17 4.56 9.96
C MET A 145 17.61 4.06 9.81
N THR A 146 18.49 4.88 9.23
CA THR A 146 19.91 4.52 9.04
C THR A 146 20.61 4.33 10.38
N GLN A 147 20.35 5.22 11.34
CA GLN A 147 20.91 5.13 12.69
C GLN A 147 20.37 3.89 13.44
N ALA A 148 19.06 3.62 13.34
CA ALA A 148 18.45 2.45 13.96
C ALA A 148 19.08 1.14 13.43
N LEU A 149 19.21 1.01 12.11
CA LEU A 149 19.85 -0.15 11.49
C LEU A 149 21.33 -0.29 11.84
N ALA A 150 22.06 0.82 12.00
CA ALA A 150 23.44 0.79 12.45
C ALA A 150 23.56 0.22 13.87
N LYS A 151 22.65 0.60 14.79
CA LYS A 151 22.59 0.03 16.15
C LYS A 151 22.27 -1.47 16.16
N MET A 152 21.49 -1.94 15.18
CA MET A 152 21.22 -3.37 14.98
C MET A 152 22.39 -4.13 14.35
N GLY A 153 23.51 -3.47 14.03
CA GLY A 153 24.60 -4.09 13.28
C GLY A 153 24.20 -4.50 11.86
N LYS A 154 23.13 -3.92 11.31
CA LYS A 154 22.54 -4.28 9.99
C LYS A 154 22.22 -5.77 9.85
N GLN A 155 21.82 -6.43 10.92
CA GLN A 155 21.38 -7.82 10.93
C GLN A 155 20.25 -8.02 11.94
N ILE A 156 19.54 -9.14 11.84
CA ILE A 156 18.58 -9.59 12.85
C ILE A 156 18.88 -11.06 13.19
N LYS A 157 18.79 -11.41 14.48
CA LYS A 157 18.93 -12.79 14.95
C LYS A 157 17.58 -13.29 15.49
N VAL A 158 17.09 -14.40 14.94
CA VAL A 158 15.83 -15.03 15.36
C VAL A 158 16.13 -16.51 15.62
N GLY A 159 16.18 -16.89 16.91
CA GLY A 159 16.70 -18.20 17.31
C GLY A 159 18.16 -18.39 16.91
N SER A 160 18.44 -19.45 16.14
CA SER A 160 19.77 -19.73 15.59
C SER A 160 20.05 -19.04 14.24
N VAL A 161 19.05 -18.41 13.62
CA VAL A 161 19.19 -17.81 12.29
C VAL A 161 19.64 -16.35 12.43
N VAL A 162 20.71 -15.99 11.72
CA VAL A 162 21.16 -14.61 11.56
C VAL A 162 20.93 -14.18 10.11
N SER A 163 20.17 -13.10 9.93
CA SER A 163 19.83 -12.57 8.61
C SER A 163 20.42 -11.17 8.40
N PRO A 164 21.26 -10.97 7.37
CA PRO A 164 21.71 -9.65 6.96
C PRO A 164 20.55 -8.77 6.49
N LEU A 165 20.65 -7.47 6.78
CA LEU A 165 19.68 -6.45 6.39
C LEU A 165 20.31 -5.46 5.42
N SER A 166 19.64 -5.18 4.31
CA SER A 166 19.97 -4.05 3.44
C SER A 166 18.84 -3.04 3.40
N TYR A 167 19.19 -1.76 3.25
CA TYR A 167 18.24 -0.65 3.33
C TYR A 167 18.27 0.20 2.06
N LYS A 168 17.08 0.58 1.59
CA LYS A 168 16.89 1.51 0.47
C LYS A 168 15.59 2.29 0.64
N LYS A 169 15.46 3.41 -0.07
CA LYS A 169 14.17 4.07 -0.26
C LYS A 169 13.49 3.56 -1.52
N SER A 170 12.21 3.21 -1.43
CA SER A 170 11.41 2.72 -2.56
C SER A 170 10.10 3.49 -2.64
N GLY A 171 10.08 4.58 -3.41
CA GLY A 171 8.93 5.49 -3.44
C GLY A 171 8.71 6.12 -2.05
N PRO A 172 7.52 6.00 -1.43
CA PRO A 172 7.28 6.54 -0.08
C PRO A 172 7.92 5.68 1.03
N ALA A 173 8.34 4.45 0.74
CA ALA A 173 8.76 3.49 1.74
C ALA A 173 10.25 3.58 2.08
N HIS A 174 10.56 3.32 3.34
CA HIS A 174 11.87 2.89 3.80
C HIS A 174 11.91 1.37 3.76
N THR A 175 12.47 0.79 2.70
CA THR A 175 12.49 -0.66 2.49
C THR A 175 13.69 -1.30 3.18
N ILE A 176 13.46 -2.35 3.95
CA ILE A 176 14.50 -3.24 4.47
C ILE A 176 14.37 -4.59 3.77
N ASP A 177 15.40 -4.98 3.04
CA ASP A 177 15.50 -6.32 2.45
C ASP A 177 16.25 -7.23 3.42
N VAL A 178 15.66 -8.38 3.73
CA VAL A 178 16.22 -9.45 4.56
C VAL A 178 16.79 -10.52 3.65
N LYS A 179 18.02 -10.95 3.94
CA LYS A 179 18.74 -11.95 3.15
C LYS A 179 19.09 -13.18 4.00
N GLY A 180 19.48 -14.27 3.34
CA GLY A 180 19.87 -15.54 3.97
C GLY A 180 18.75 -16.58 3.87
N ARG A 181 18.55 -17.36 4.95
CA ARG A 181 17.52 -18.40 5.01
C ARG A 181 16.11 -17.86 4.75
N TYR A 182 15.82 -16.66 5.27
CA TYR A 182 14.60 -15.93 4.96
C TYR A 182 14.92 -14.82 3.99
N GLU A 183 14.27 -14.84 2.82
CA GLU A 183 14.40 -13.78 1.81
C GLU A 183 13.06 -13.07 1.63
N TYR A 184 12.98 -11.85 2.15
CA TYR A 184 11.80 -11.00 2.04
C TYR A 184 12.14 -9.53 2.17
N SER A 185 11.22 -8.67 1.77
CA SER A 185 11.32 -7.23 1.93
C SER A 185 10.22 -6.70 2.84
N VAL A 186 10.53 -5.64 3.59
CA VAL A 186 9.56 -4.91 4.39
C VAL A 186 9.58 -3.45 4.01
N ASP A 187 8.46 -2.95 3.50
CA ASP A 187 8.25 -1.55 3.18
C ASP A 187 7.69 -0.82 4.40
N PHE A 188 8.55 -0.08 5.11
CA PHE A 188 8.12 0.80 6.19
C PHE A 188 7.65 2.13 5.61
N VAL A 189 6.34 2.28 5.45
CA VAL A 189 5.70 3.45 4.84
C VAL A 189 5.30 4.45 5.92
N PRO A 190 5.96 5.60 6.06
CA PRO A 190 5.50 6.67 6.93
C PRO A 190 4.12 7.18 6.50
N ALA A 191 3.27 7.41 7.50
CA ALA A 191 1.93 7.93 7.33
C ALA A 191 1.65 8.97 8.42
N ILE A 192 1.20 10.16 8.01
CA ILE A 192 0.68 11.14 8.96
C ILE A 192 -0.79 10.80 9.17
N ARG A 193 -1.12 10.30 10.35
CA ARG A 193 -2.47 9.85 10.68
C ARG A 193 -3.33 11.04 11.09
N LEU A 194 -4.39 11.27 10.33
CA LEU A 194 -5.32 12.39 10.46
C LEU A 194 -6.69 11.89 10.91
N LYS A 195 -7.42 12.74 11.61
CA LYS A 195 -8.76 12.43 12.11
C LYS A 195 -9.80 12.48 10.98
N ALA A 196 -10.93 11.81 11.19
CA ALA A 196 -12.04 11.78 10.25
C ALA A 196 -12.61 13.17 9.91
N ASP A 197 -12.64 14.10 10.86
CA ASP A 197 -13.11 15.49 10.67
C ASP A 197 -12.21 16.30 9.73
N GLN A 198 -10.92 15.95 9.65
CA GLN A 198 -9.94 16.53 8.72
C GLN A 198 -10.04 15.98 7.29
N CYS A 199 -10.93 15.03 7.02
CA CYS A 199 -11.09 14.40 5.70
C CYS A 199 -11.60 15.39 4.64
N VAL A 200 -10.92 15.43 3.49
CA VAL A 200 -11.21 16.34 2.36
C VAL A 200 -11.96 15.67 1.20
N LEU A 201 -12.51 14.47 1.41
CA LEU A 201 -13.26 13.77 0.38
C LEU A 201 -14.52 14.55 -0.04
N GLY A 202 -14.83 14.50 -1.34
CA GLY A 202 -16.08 15.00 -1.88
C GLY A 202 -17.30 14.24 -1.32
N PRO A 203 -18.52 14.80 -1.42
CA PRO A 203 -19.71 14.24 -0.77
C PRO A 203 -20.00 12.78 -1.11
N GLN A 204 -19.79 12.36 -2.36
CA GLN A 204 -20.02 10.98 -2.79
C GLN A 204 -19.01 10.02 -2.13
N GLN A 205 -17.71 10.30 -2.25
CA GLN A 205 -16.66 9.45 -1.66
C GLN A 205 -16.71 9.44 -0.13
N ARG A 206 -17.14 10.55 0.48
CA ARG A 206 -17.31 10.64 1.94
C ARG A 206 -18.34 9.64 2.47
N ARG A 207 -19.35 9.25 1.69
CA ARG A 207 -20.30 8.19 2.06
C ARG A 207 -19.61 6.83 2.22
N HIS A 208 -18.61 6.55 1.38
CA HIS A 208 -17.85 5.30 1.42
C HIS A 208 -16.75 5.30 2.49
N PHE A 209 -16.30 6.48 2.92
CA PHE A 209 -15.44 6.62 4.10
C PHE A 209 -16.20 6.26 5.39
N GLY A 210 -17.51 6.51 5.43
CA GLY A 210 -18.39 6.02 6.49
C GLY A 210 -17.97 6.46 7.88
N THR A 211 -17.86 5.51 8.80
CA THR A 211 -17.47 5.73 10.20
C THR A 211 -15.98 5.49 10.47
N THR A 212 -15.14 5.41 9.43
CA THR A 212 -13.71 5.19 9.61
C THR A 212 -13.12 6.36 10.43
N PRO A 213 -12.45 6.09 11.57
CA PRO A 213 -12.09 7.15 12.52
C PRO A 213 -10.89 8.00 12.10
N HIS A 214 -10.09 7.51 11.15
CA HIS A 214 -8.86 8.15 10.70
C HIS A 214 -8.54 7.82 9.25
N TRP A 215 -7.61 8.57 8.67
CA TRP A 215 -7.04 8.33 7.36
C TRP A 215 -5.61 8.87 7.34
N ASP A 216 -4.83 8.53 6.33
CA ASP A 216 -3.40 8.78 6.33
C ASP A 216 -2.97 9.67 5.17
N ALA A 217 -2.07 10.62 5.44
CA ALA A 217 -1.35 11.37 4.43
C ALA A 217 0.05 10.79 4.25
N ILE A 218 0.35 10.27 3.05
CA ILE A 218 1.57 9.55 2.72
C ILE A 218 2.57 10.48 2.01
N PRO A 219 3.79 10.65 2.52
CA PRO A 219 4.85 11.44 1.88
C PRO A 219 5.41 10.67 0.67
N LYS A 220 4.73 10.79 -0.48
CA LYS A 220 5.14 10.11 -1.71
C LYS A 220 6.02 11.06 -2.55
N PRO A 221 7.28 10.70 -2.81
CA PRO A 221 8.16 11.53 -3.63
C PRO A 221 7.62 11.72 -5.04
N MET A 222 7.82 12.92 -5.56
CA MET A 222 7.52 13.24 -6.95
C MET A 222 8.59 12.70 -7.91
N LYS A 223 8.19 12.50 -9.17
CA LYS A 223 9.08 12.16 -10.27
C LYS A 223 8.91 13.21 -11.37
N PRO A 224 9.94 14.04 -11.67
CA PRO A 224 11.21 14.16 -10.95
C PRO A 224 11.04 14.68 -9.50
N PRO A 225 12.04 14.48 -8.62
CA PRO A 225 12.03 15.05 -7.27
C PRO A 225 11.87 16.57 -7.31
N LEU A 226 11.07 17.11 -6.39
CA LEU A 226 10.85 18.54 -6.24
C LEU A 226 11.31 18.98 -4.85
N PRO A 227 12.14 20.03 -4.73
CA PRO A 227 12.50 20.59 -3.43
C PRO A 227 11.28 21.20 -2.75
N GLU A 228 11.20 21.05 -1.43
CA GLU A 228 10.07 21.54 -0.63
C GLU A 228 8.70 21.07 -1.15
N ASN A 229 8.62 19.81 -1.55
CA ASN A 229 7.37 19.22 -2.05
C ASN A 229 6.33 19.15 -0.93
N ILE A 230 5.27 19.94 -1.02
CA ILE A 230 4.20 20.01 0.00
C ILE A 230 3.06 19.00 -0.19
N SER A 231 3.15 18.14 -1.21
CA SER A 231 2.05 17.28 -1.65
C SER A 231 2.16 15.87 -1.07
N PHE A 232 1.13 15.45 -0.34
CA PHE A 232 1.03 14.13 0.29
C PHE A 232 -0.10 13.34 -0.34
N ARG A 233 0.11 12.05 -0.62
CA ARG A 233 -0.96 11.19 -1.17
C ARG A 233 -1.93 10.80 -0.07
N ALA A 234 -3.21 11.05 -0.26
CA ALA A 234 -4.23 10.58 0.68
C ALA A 234 -4.40 9.05 0.58
N SER A 235 -4.53 8.40 1.73
CA SER A 235 -4.71 6.95 1.86
C SER A 235 -5.86 6.68 2.83
N TYR A 236 -6.85 5.94 2.36
CA TYR A 236 -8.06 5.58 3.12
C TYR A 236 -8.12 4.07 3.35
N TYR A 237 -6.97 3.49 3.72
CA TYR A 237 -6.75 2.04 3.78
C TYR A 237 -7.81 1.31 4.63
N ASP A 238 -8.12 1.80 5.82
CA ASP A 238 -9.10 1.17 6.71
C ASP A 238 -10.53 1.20 6.13
N ALA A 239 -10.89 2.28 5.44
CA ALA A 239 -12.18 2.37 4.74
C ALA A 239 -12.24 1.36 3.58
N GLU A 240 -11.17 1.23 2.79
CA GLU A 240 -11.08 0.20 1.74
C GLU A 240 -11.19 -1.20 2.32
N LYS A 241 -10.53 -1.46 3.46
CA LYS A 241 -10.59 -2.75 4.14
C LYS A 241 -12.03 -3.08 4.54
N GLY A 242 -12.76 -2.12 5.10
CA GLY A 242 -14.18 -2.25 5.41
C GLY A 242 -15.03 -2.54 4.17
N LEU A 243 -14.80 -1.82 3.06
CA LEU A 243 -15.50 -2.04 1.80
C LEU A 243 -15.31 -3.45 1.24
N LEU A 244 -14.13 -4.06 1.39
CA LEU A 244 -13.82 -5.40 0.86
C LEU A 244 -14.12 -6.54 1.86
N GLN A 245 -14.49 -6.23 3.10
CA GLN A 245 -14.74 -7.23 4.14
C GLN A 245 -16.10 -7.93 3.97
N GLY A 246 -16.16 -9.20 4.38
CA GLY A 246 -17.40 -9.97 4.51
C GLY A 246 -18.06 -10.39 3.20
N LYS A 247 -17.34 -10.37 2.07
CA LYS A 247 -17.91 -10.56 0.72
C LYS A 247 -17.41 -11.84 0.05
N ASN A 248 -17.76 -13.00 0.62
CA ASN A 248 -17.48 -14.36 0.11
C ASN A 248 -16.36 -14.46 -0.97
N ASN A 249 -16.73 -14.60 -2.25
CA ASN A 249 -15.77 -14.85 -3.33
C ASN A 249 -14.97 -13.62 -3.79
N LEU A 250 -15.29 -12.41 -3.32
CA LEU A 250 -14.61 -11.16 -3.71
C LEU A 250 -13.09 -11.26 -3.56
N LYS A 251 -12.60 -11.67 -2.39
CA LYS A 251 -11.15 -11.71 -2.13
C LYS A 251 -10.47 -12.79 -2.95
N ASN A 252 -11.13 -13.92 -3.16
CA ASN A 252 -10.63 -14.99 -4.01
C ASN A 252 -10.50 -14.53 -5.47
N SER A 253 -11.51 -13.83 -6.00
CA SER A 253 -11.48 -13.24 -7.34
C SER A 253 -10.38 -12.19 -7.49
N ILE A 254 -10.16 -11.33 -6.49
CA ILE A 254 -9.04 -10.38 -6.51
C ILE A 254 -7.69 -11.12 -6.57
N ARG A 255 -7.50 -12.15 -5.73
CA ARG A 255 -6.26 -12.94 -5.72
C ARG A 255 -6.02 -13.64 -7.06
N LEU A 256 -7.06 -14.22 -7.67
CA LEU A 256 -6.98 -14.81 -9.00
C LEU A 256 -6.54 -13.79 -10.05
N MET A 257 -7.17 -12.61 -10.09
CA MET A 257 -6.79 -11.56 -11.04
C MET A 257 -5.37 -11.04 -10.84
N LYS A 258 -4.93 -10.87 -9.59
CA LYS A 258 -3.54 -10.49 -9.28
C LYS A 258 -2.56 -11.54 -9.77
N ARG A 259 -2.87 -12.82 -9.52
CA ARG A 259 -2.03 -13.93 -9.94
C ARG A 259 -1.94 -14.05 -11.48
N LEU A 260 -3.06 -13.85 -12.17
CA LEU A 260 -3.09 -13.77 -13.64
C LEU A 260 -2.16 -12.68 -14.16
N ARG A 261 -2.19 -11.49 -13.54
CA ARG A 261 -1.29 -10.40 -13.88
C ARG A 261 0.18 -10.77 -13.62
N ASP A 262 0.51 -11.36 -12.47
CA ASP A 262 1.90 -11.69 -12.09
C ASP A 262 2.59 -12.67 -13.05
N LYS A 263 1.83 -13.45 -13.82
CA LYS A 263 2.37 -14.40 -14.80
C LYS A 263 2.58 -13.84 -16.19
N LYS A 264 2.26 -12.58 -16.43
CA LYS A 264 2.24 -11.98 -17.76
C LYS A 264 3.20 -10.79 -17.81
N ASN A 265 4.29 -10.95 -18.55
CA ASN A 265 5.33 -9.91 -18.66
C ASN A 265 4.78 -8.58 -19.23
N ASN A 266 3.75 -8.63 -20.08
CA ASN A 266 3.08 -7.45 -20.63
C ASN A 266 2.08 -6.78 -19.66
N MET A 267 1.92 -7.30 -18.44
CA MET A 267 1.03 -6.78 -17.41
C MET A 267 1.77 -6.10 -16.25
N THR A 268 3.11 -5.95 -16.34
CA THR A 268 3.95 -5.38 -15.28
C THR A 268 3.58 -3.95 -14.89
N ASN A 269 3.09 -3.15 -15.83
CA ASN A 269 2.62 -1.79 -15.56
C ASN A 269 1.21 -1.73 -14.93
N LEU A 270 0.47 -2.85 -14.89
CA LEU A 270 -0.82 -2.95 -14.20
C LEU A 270 -0.58 -3.23 -12.71
N LYS A 271 -0.46 -2.19 -11.90
CA LYS A 271 -0.18 -2.32 -10.46
C LYS A 271 -1.31 -3.08 -9.74
N SER A 272 -0.98 -3.79 -8.65
CA SER A 272 -1.97 -4.51 -7.80
C SER A 272 -3.14 -3.62 -7.38
N TYR A 273 -2.83 -2.37 -7.07
CA TYR A 273 -3.82 -1.40 -6.63
C TYR A 273 -4.83 -1.04 -7.72
N TYR A 274 -4.52 -1.21 -9.01
CA TYR A 274 -5.46 -0.93 -10.10
C TYR A 274 -6.55 -2.00 -10.13
N ILE A 275 -6.16 -3.26 -9.91
CA ILE A 275 -7.11 -4.37 -9.70
C ILE A 275 -7.95 -4.07 -8.45
N LYS A 276 -7.34 -3.64 -7.33
CA LYS A 276 -8.09 -3.27 -6.12
C LYS A 276 -9.10 -2.15 -6.39
N THR A 277 -8.71 -1.09 -7.10
CA THR A 277 -9.59 0.03 -7.47
C THR A 277 -10.78 -0.41 -8.31
N LEU A 278 -10.58 -1.32 -9.27
CA LEU A 278 -11.68 -1.91 -10.04
C LEU A 278 -12.71 -2.55 -9.11
N PHE A 279 -12.27 -3.38 -8.16
CA PHE A 279 -13.16 -4.04 -7.20
C PHE A 279 -13.80 -3.07 -6.20
N LEU A 280 -13.12 -1.99 -5.81
CA LEU A 280 -13.73 -0.96 -4.96
C LEU A 280 -14.93 -0.32 -5.66
N TRP A 281 -14.78 0.04 -6.94
CA TRP A 281 -15.91 0.55 -7.73
C TRP A 281 -17.04 -0.46 -7.85
N GLU A 282 -16.73 -1.74 -8.10
CA GLU A 282 -17.75 -2.77 -8.24
C GLU A 282 -18.47 -3.06 -6.92
N VAL A 283 -17.77 -3.08 -5.79
CA VAL A 283 -18.39 -3.23 -4.47
C VAL A 283 -19.45 -2.17 -4.18
N THR A 284 -19.26 -0.95 -4.68
CA THR A 284 -20.23 0.14 -4.46
C THR A 284 -21.44 0.08 -5.38
N LYS A 285 -21.38 -0.73 -6.45
CA LYS A 285 -22.45 -0.87 -7.45
C LYS A 285 -23.27 -2.14 -7.27
N GLN A 286 -22.64 -3.21 -6.79
CA GLN A 286 -23.24 -4.53 -6.69
C GLN A 286 -23.94 -4.74 -5.34
N ASP A 287 -25.06 -5.47 -5.37
CA ASP A 287 -25.69 -6.00 -4.16
C ASP A 287 -24.74 -6.97 -3.43
N PRO A 288 -24.73 -7.05 -2.08
CA PRO A 288 -23.89 -8.00 -1.36
C PRO A 288 -24.01 -9.47 -1.82
N LYS A 289 -25.18 -9.91 -2.30
CA LYS A 289 -25.41 -11.27 -2.84
C LYS A 289 -24.64 -11.53 -4.13
N TYR A 290 -24.26 -10.50 -4.89
CA TYR A 290 -23.42 -10.65 -6.08
C TYR A 290 -22.14 -11.43 -5.77
N TRP A 291 -21.53 -11.18 -4.61
CA TRP A 291 -20.29 -11.84 -4.20
C TRP A 291 -20.47 -13.30 -3.76
N GLN A 292 -21.72 -13.79 -3.72
CA GLN A 292 -22.07 -15.20 -3.47
C GLN A 292 -22.11 -16.02 -4.76
N LYS A 293 -22.07 -15.39 -5.93
CA LYS A 293 -21.96 -16.07 -7.23
C LYS A 293 -20.73 -17.00 -7.28
N PRO A 294 -20.76 -18.04 -8.14
CA PRO A 294 -19.59 -18.86 -8.42
C PRO A 294 -18.36 -18.01 -8.77
N MET A 295 -17.19 -18.46 -8.34
CA MET A 295 -15.95 -17.69 -8.49
C MET A 295 -15.60 -17.46 -9.97
N THR A 296 -15.91 -18.44 -10.83
CA THR A 296 -15.74 -18.38 -12.29
C THR A 296 -16.52 -17.23 -12.90
N GLU A 297 -17.80 -17.08 -12.53
CA GLU A 297 -18.66 -16.02 -13.02
C GLU A 297 -18.11 -14.65 -12.65
N ILE A 298 -17.76 -14.44 -11.37
CA ILE A 298 -17.18 -13.18 -10.89
C ILE A 298 -15.87 -12.87 -11.62
N VAL A 299 -14.99 -13.85 -11.81
CA VAL A 299 -13.70 -13.61 -12.48
C VAL A 299 -13.90 -13.27 -13.96
N ILE A 300 -14.80 -13.95 -14.67
CA ILE A 300 -15.12 -13.65 -16.08
C ILE A 300 -15.69 -12.23 -16.21
N GLU A 301 -16.62 -11.85 -15.33
CA GLU A 301 -17.19 -10.50 -15.32
C GLU A 301 -16.13 -9.44 -14.99
N MET A 302 -15.25 -9.67 -14.01
CA MET A 302 -14.20 -8.71 -13.65
C MET A 302 -13.11 -8.59 -14.72
N LEU A 303 -12.80 -9.67 -15.45
CA LEU A 303 -11.96 -9.61 -16.64
C LEU A 303 -12.60 -8.76 -17.74
N ASP A 304 -13.91 -8.90 -17.96
CA ASP A 304 -14.65 -8.04 -18.92
C ASP A 304 -14.54 -6.55 -18.53
N ARG A 305 -14.79 -6.25 -17.26
CA ARG A 305 -14.74 -4.89 -16.72
C ARG A 305 -13.33 -4.29 -16.82
N LEU A 306 -12.30 -5.05 -16.47
CA LEU A 306 -10.91 -4.64 -16.67
C LEU A 306 -10.60 -4.43 -18.15
N GLY A 307 -11.09 -5.30 -19.03
CA GLY A 307 -10.96 -5.12 -20.48
C GLY A 307 -11.59 -3.80 -20.94
N ASN A 308 -12.80 -3.48 -20.47
CA ASN A 308 -13.49 -2.23 -20.78
C ASN A 308 -12.74 -0.99 -20.28
N THR A 309 -12.11 -1.04 -19.10
CA THR A 309 -11.31 0.11 -18.61
C THR A 309 -9.97 0.27 -19.35
N LEU A 310 -9.49 -0.78 -20.03
CA LEU A 310 -8.24 -0.73 -20.81
C LEU A 310 -8.43 -0.27 -22.27
N ARG A 311 -9.63 -0.44 -22.86
CA ARG A 311 -9.94 -0.05 -24.26
C ARG A 311 -9.47 1.38 -24.59
N LEU A 312 -9.10 1.63 -25.84
CA LEU A 312 -8.60 2.95 -26.29
C LEU A 312 -9.68 3.86 -26.91
N THR A 313 -10.96 3.50 -26.79
CA THR A 313 -12.09 4.29 -27.32
C THR A 313 -12.42 5.47 -26.42
N SER A 314 -12.87 6.61 -26.96
CA SER A 314 -13.18 7.83 -26.19
C SER A 314 -14.24 7.68 -25.10
N SER A 315 -15.21 6.76 -25.26
CA SER A 315 -16.28 6.49 -24.29
C SER A 315 -15.95 5.41 -23.24
N LYS A 316 -14.83 4.70 -23.40
CA LYS A 316 -14.32 3.70 -22.44
C LYS A 316 -12.86 4.03 -22.13
N GLY A 317 -12.13 3.15 -21.43
CA GLY A 317 -10.69 3.36 -21.34
C GLY A 317 -10.20 4.27 -20.21
N LYS A 318 -10.91 4.33 -19.09
CA LYS A 318 -10.41 4.99 -17.88
C LYS A 318 -10.60 4.07 -16.69
N LEU A 319 -9.66 4.13 -15.76
CA LEU A 319 -9.84 3.57 -14.42
C LEU A 319 -9.69 4.72 -13.45
N LEU A 320 -10.82 5.32 -13.07
CA LEU A 320 -10.80 6.44 -12.14
C LEU A 320 -10.36 5.96 -10.76
N PHE A 321 -9.54 6.75 -10.08
CA PHE A 321 -9.19 6.51 -8.69
C PHE A 321 -10.45 6.60 -7.83
N PHE A 322 -10.65 5.61 -6.96
CA PHE A 322 -11.89 5.48 -6.19
C PHE A 322 -12.17 6.69 -5.27
N TRP A 323 -11.13 7.19 -4.59
CA TRP A 323 -11.26 8.27 -3.60
C TRP A 323 -11.20 9.68 -4.19
N ASP A 324 -10.66 9.84 -5.39
CA ASP A 324 -10.72 11.09 -6.15
C ASP A 324 -10.91 10.78 -7.64
N PRO A 325 -12.17 10.73 -8.13
CA PRO A 325 -12.46 10.35 -9.50
C PRO A 325 -11.92 11.30 -10.59
N LYS A 326 -11.32 12.44 -10.21
CA LYS A 326 -10.61 13.32 -11.16
C LYS A 326 -9.30 12.70 -11.64
N LEU A 327 -8.76 11.70 -10.92
CA LEU A 327 -7.54 10.99 -11.30
C LEU A 327 -7.86 9.75 -12.15
N ASP A 328 -7.40 9.71 -13.40
CA ASP A 328 -7.36 8.48 -14.19
C ASP A 328 -6.05 7.71 -13.90
N MET A 329 -6.17 6.50 -13.37
CA MET A 329 -5.03 5.65 -13.02
C MET A 329 -4.25 5.17 -14.25
N PHE A 330 -4.84 5.25 -15.45
CA PHE A 330 -4.18 4.89 -16.71
C PHE A 330 -3.58 6.07 -17.47
N ALA A 331 -3.63 7.29 -16.92
CA ALA A 331 -3.16 8.50 -17.61
C ALA A 331 -1.69 8.42 -18.05
N ASP A 332 -0.83 7.79 -17.25
CA ASP A 332 0.60 7.67 -17.52
C ASP A 332 0.97 6.47 -18.42
N LEU A 333 -0.01 5.62 -18.80
CA LEU A 333 0.27 4.47 -19.64
C LEU A 333 0.23 4.84 -21.11
N THR A 334 1.21 4.36 -21.89
CA THR A 334 1.19 4.53 -23.34
C THR A 334 0.07 3.70 -23.98
N ALA A 335 -0.38 4.12 -25.17
CA ALA A 335 -1.36 3.36 -25.95
C ALA A 335 -0.92 1.89 -26.16
N ASN A 336 0.36 1.67 -26.47
CA ASN A 336 0.92 0.32 -26.64
C ASN A 336 0.89 -0.51 -25.36
N GLN A 337 1.25 0.07 -24.21
CA GLN A 337 1.17 -0.61 -22.92
C GLN A 337 -0.29 -1.02 -22.62
N ARG A 338 -1.23 -0.10 -22.81
CA ARG A 338 -2.66 -0.35 -22.59
C ARG A 338 -3.23 -1.40 -23.54
N GLN A 339 -2.91 -1.32 -24.83
CA GLN A 339 -3.35 -2.29 -25.82
C GLN A 339 -2.80 -3.69 -25.54
N ALA A 340 -1.53 -3.77 -25.14
CA ALA A 340 -0.92 -5.05 -24.76
C ALA A 340 -1.62 -5.68 -23.55
N MET A 341 -2.00 -4.88 -22.54
CA MET A 341 -2.78 -5.34 -21.40
C MET A 341 -4.20 -5.76 -21.83
N PHE A 342 -4.87 -4.95 -22.64
CA PHE A 342 -6.21 -5.25 -23.16
C PHE A 342 -6.25 -6.59 -23.90
N ASN A 343 -5.29 -6.82 -24.79
CA ASN A 343 -5.19 -8.08 -25.54
C ASN A 343 -4.95 -9.26 -24.58
N CYS A 344 -4.15 -9.08 -23.53
CA CYS A 344 -3.90 -10.09 -22.51
C CYS A 344 -5.17 -10.48 -21.75
N VAL A 345 -5.90 -9.46 -21.28
CA VAL A 345 -7.15 -9.63 -20.52
C VAL A 345 -8.22 -10.28 -21.40
N SER A 346 -8.38 -9.80 -22.63
CA SER A 346 -9.37 -10.33 -23.59
C SER A 346 -9.10 -11.79 -23.95
N LYS A 347 -7.82 -12.16 -24.19
CA LYS A 347 -7.44 -13.55 -24.45
C LYS A 347 -7.71 -14.45 -23.25
N THR A 348 -7.44 -13.96 -22.04
CA THR A 348 -7.69 -14.71 -20.80
C THR A 348 -9.19 -14.91 -20.60
N GLN A 349 -9.99 -13.85 -20.79
CA GLN A 349 -11.44 -13.87 -20.72
C GLN A 349 -12.04 -14.87 -21.71
N TYR A 350 -11.58 -14.87 -22.96
CA TYR A 350 -12.01 -15.82 -23.99
C TYR A 350 -11.79 -17.28 -23.56
N ILE A 351 -10.60 -17.59 -23.02
CA ILE A 351 -10.28 -18.94 -22.54
C ILE A 351 -11.21 -19.35 -21.39
N PHE A 352 -11.48 -18.45 -20.46
CA PHE A 352 -12.35 -18.73 -19.32
C PHE A 352 -13.80 -18.93 -19.77
N ARG A 353 -14.33 -18.08 -20.67
CA ARG A 353 -15.67 -18.27 -21.23
C ARG A 353 -15.82 -19.58 -22.00
N ARG A 354 -14.80 -19.96 -22.79
CA ARG A 354 -14.79 -21.26 -23.47
C ARG A 354 -14.80 -22.41 -22.46
N GLY A 355 -14.00 -22.31 -21.40
CA GLY A 355 -13.93 -23.35 -20.36
C GLY A 355 -15.19 -23.46 -19.50
N ASP A 356 -15.91 -22.36 -19.31
CA ASP A 356 -17.19 -22.34 -18.60
C ASP A 356 -18.29 -23.05 -19.39
N GLY A 357 -18.34 -22.86 -20.71
CA GLY A 357 -19.27 -23.55 -21.59
C GLY A 357 -18.88 -24.99 -21.95
N ASN A 358 -17.58 -25.25 -22.12
CA ASN A 358 -17.04 -26.58 -22.45
C ASN A 358 -15.58 -26.73 -21.99
N LEU A 359 -15.38 -27.36 -20.83
CA LEU A 359 -14.05 -27.57 -20.29
C LEU A 359 -13.31 -28.72 -20.99
N THR A 360 -12.35 -28.36 -21.83
CA THR A 360 -11.44 -29.30 -22.49
C THR A 360 -10.09 -29.39 -21.77
N GLU A 361 -9.34 -30.47 -21.99
CA GLU A 361 -8.02 -30.66 -21.38
C GLU A 361 -7.02 -29.56 -21.73
N ASP A 362 -7.07 -29.03 -22.96
CA ASP A 362 -6.22 -27.90 -23.37
C ASP A 362 -6.52 -26.63 -22.56
N ILE A 363 -7.78 -26.40 -22.19
CA ILE A 363 -8.18 -25.27 -21.35
C ILE A 363 -7.70 -25.49 -19.92
N VAL A 364 -7.89 -26.69 -19.36
CA VAL A 364 -7.39 -27.05 -18.02
C VAL A 364 -5.88 -26.79 -17.93
N LYS A 365 -5.11 -27.27 -18.92
CA LYS A 365 -3.65 -27.06 -18.96
C LYS A 365 -3.28 -25.58 -19.06
N ARG A 366 -4.02 -24.78 -19.85
CA ARG A 366 -3.79 -23.33 -19.97
C ARG A 366 -4.10 -22.60 -18.66
N VAL A 367 -5.23 -22.92 -18.01
CA VAL A 367 -5.61 -22.36 -16.71
C VAL A 367 -4.54 -22.70 -15.69
N GLN A 368 -4.16 -23.97 -15.54
CA GLN A 368 -3.07 -24.38 -14.63
C GLN A 368 -1.77 -23.62 -14.92
N THR A 369 -1.39 -23.44 -16.19
CA THR A 369 -0.19 -22.68 -16.57
C THR A 369 -0.27 -21.21 -16.12
N TYR A 370 -1.44 -20.61 -16.11
CA TYR A 370 -1.64 -19.23 -15.63
C TYR A 370 -1.48 -19.07 -14.12
N PHE A 371 -1.50 -20.16 -13.37
CA PHE A 371 -1.44 -20.09 -11.92
C PHE A 371 -0.26 -20.86 -11.31
N ASN A 372 0.33 -21.81 -12.02
CA ASN A 372 1.49 -22.59 -11.55
C ASN A 372 2.75 -21.70 -11.40
N THR A 373 3.55 -21.94 -10.35
CA THR A 373 4.86 -21.28 -10.13
C THR A 373 5.99 -22.25 -10.42
N PRO A 374 7.04 -21.85 -11.16
CA PRO A 374 8.37 -22.37 -10.87
C PRO A 374 8.73 -21.93 -9.45
N ILE A 375 8.82 -22.89 -8.53
CA ILE A 375 9.29 -22.69 -7.17
C ILE A 375 10.81 -22.57 -7.23
N THR A 376 11.38 -21.46 -7.70
CA THR A 376 12.85 -21.36 -7.87
C THR A 376 13.46 -20.04 -7.40
N ARG A 377 12.76 -19.23 -6.61
CA ARG A 377 13.39 -18.10 -5.93
C ARG A 377 13.09 -18.17 -4.44
N GLY A 378 14.01 -18.79 -3.70
CA GLY A 378 14.00 -18.86 -2.24
C GLY A 378 14.46 -20.19 -1.62
N ILE A 379 14.57 -21.27 -2.40
CA ILE A 379 14.93 -22.61 -1.88
C ILE A 379 16.40 -22.99 -2.13
N GLU A 380 17.10 -22.36 -3.09
CA GLU A 380 18.43 -22.82 -3.53
C GLU A 380 19.61 -22.44 -2.61
N ASN A 381 19.36 -21.85 -1.43
CA ASN A 381 20.42 -21.56 -0.45
C ASN A 381 20.17 -22.28 0.88
N ILE A 382 19.97 -23.60 0.83
CA ILE A 382 20.11 -24.46 2.00
C ILE A 382 21.49 -25.10 1.92
N PRO A 383 22.50 -24.65 2.70
CA PRO A 383 23.60 -25.53 3.05
C PRO A 383 23.02 -26.68 3.85
N ASP A 384 23.30 -27.91 3.42
CA ASP A 384 22.99 -29.13 4.15
C ASP A 384 23.62 -29.03 5.55
N ASN A 385 22.78 -28.91 6.59
CA ASN A 385 23.23 -28.64 7.95
C ASN A 385 23.70 -29.92 8.67
N SER A 386 24.16 -30.91 7.91
CA SER A 386 24.79 -32.14 8.39
C SER A 386 26.29 -31.98 8.69
N GLN A 387 26.92 -30.84 8.35
CA GLN A 387 28.35 -30.59 8.64
C GLN A 387 28.63 -29.68 9.85
N CYS A 388 27.63 -29.06 10.50
CA CYS A 388 27.88 -28.19 11.66
C CYS A 388 27.83 -28.93 13.02
N LEU A 389 27.44 -30.21 13.05
CA LEU A 389 27.39 -31.02 14.27
C LEU A 389 28.64 -31.90 14.50
N GLN A 390 29.62 -31.90 13.58
CA GLN A 390 30.88 -32.64 13.77
C GLN A 390 32.05 -31.76 14.25
N ALA A 391 31.92 -30.44 14.20
CA ALA A 391 32.99 -29.51 14.61
C ALA A 391 32.91 -29.07 16.09
N VAL A 392 31.85 -29.44 16.83
CA VAL A 392 31.68 -29.06 18.25
C VAL A 392 31.94 -30.23 19.21
N ALA A 393 32.07 -31.46 18.68
CA ALA A 393 32.41 -32.65 19.47
C ALA A 393 33.94 -32.91 19.57
N ALA A 394 34.76 -32.11 18.88
CA ALA A 394 36.22 -32.31 18.81
C ALA A 394 37.05 -31.30 19.64
N GLU A 395 36.43 -30.35 20.35
CA GLU A 395 37.13 -29.34 21.17
C GLU A 395 36.95 -29.49 22.68
N GLU A 396 36.20 -30.50 23.17
CA GLU A 396 36.04 -30.72 24.63
C GLU A 396 37.01 -31.75 25.24
N ASP A 397 37.87 -32.42 24.46
CA ASP A 397 38.71 -33.51 24.98
C ASP A 397 40.22 -33.18 25.13
N SER A 398 40.58 -31.90 25.30
CA SER A 398 41.99 -31.52 25.50
C SER A 398 42.23 -30.34 26.45
N LYS A 399 41.74 -30.43 27.69
CA LYS A 399 42.28 -29.62 28.81
C LYS A 399 42.33 -30.39 30.14
N ALA A 400 43.41 -31.16 30.34
CA ALA A 400 43.90 -31.47 31.68
C ALA A 400 45.39 -31.89 31.64
N LYS A 401 46.29 -30.96 32.02
CA LYS A 401 47.45 -31.16 32.92
C LYS A 401 48.48 -30.03 32.78
N ALA A 402 48.71 -29.31 33.88
CA ALA A 402 49.94 -28.59 34.17
C ALA A 402 50.96 -29.56 34.82
N PRO A 403 52.29 -29.31 34.82
CA PRO A 403 52.89 -28.39 35.80
C PRO A 403 54.13 -27.55 35.34
N THR A 404 54.46 -26.57 36.20
CA THR A 404 55.59 -25.59 36.35
C THR A 404 57.05 -26.15 36.42
N PRO A 405 58.14 -25.36 36.65
CA PRO A 405 58.61 -24.06 36.09
C PRO A 405 60.17 -23.93 35.83
N LYS A 406 60.59 -23.00 34.93
CA LYS A 406 61.87 -22.19 34.83
C LYS A 406 63.27 -22.90 34.87
N PRO A 407 64.44 -22.28 34.54
CA PRO A 407 64.79 -20.85 34.32
C PRO A 407 65.74 -20.50 33.12
N GLY A 408 65.99 -19.19 32.88
CA GLY A 408 67.35 -18.72 32.52
C GLY A 408 67.55 -17.69 31.38
N THR A 409 68.03 -16.50 31.77
CA THR A 409 69.07 -15.65 31.11
C THR A 409 68.61 -14.65 30.02
N GLN A 410 68.45 -13.35 30.36
CA GLN A 410 69.38 -12.18 30.23
C GLN A 410 69.79 -11.88 28.76
N VAL A 411 69.79 -10.64 28.22
CA VAL A 411 70.62 -9.44 28.55
C VAL A 411 70.02 -8.23 27.77
N ALA A 412 69.65 -7.13 28.44
CA ALA A 412 70.24 -5.76 28.43
C ALA A 412 70.27 -4.98 27.09
N SER A 413 69.60 -3.81 27.00
CA SER A 413 70.18 -2.43 27.10
C SER A 413 70.70 -1.93 25.73
N SER A 414 70.53 -0.72 25.20
CA SER A 414 70.36 0.68 25.64
C SER A 414 69.90 1.45 24.36
N GLY A 415 69.19 2.58 24.35
CA GLY A 415 69.49 3.89 24.92
C GLY A 415 69.73 4.93 23.80
N ASN A 416 68.90 5.99 23.75
CA ASN A 416 69.06 7.38 23.22
C ASN A 416 69.72 7.60 21.83
N GLY A 417 69.30 8.49 20.92
CA GLY A 417 68.42 9.66 20.91
C GLY A 417 69.07 10.74 20.01
N ALA A 418 68.37 11.32 19.01
CA ALA A 418 68.67 12.63 18.38
C ALA A 418 67.67 13.00 17.26
N LYS A 419 67.18 14.25 17.30
CA LYS A 419 66.37 15.01 16.29
C LYS A 419 67.30 15.65 15.22
N PRO A 420 66.85 16.51 14.27
CA PRO A 420 65.71 16.46 13.33
C PRO A 420 66.11 16.89 11.88
N LYS A 421 65.36 16.54 10.82
CA LYS A 421 65.28 17.31 9.55
C LYS A 421 63.97 17.04 8.78
N ASP A 422 63.21 18.09 8.49
CA ASP A 422 62.12 18.18 7.49
C ASP A 422 62.67 18.75 6.16
N PRO A 423 61.90 18.90 5.05
CA PRO A 423 60.85 18.06 4.43
C PRO A 423 61.16 17.81 2.92
N PRO A 424 60.27 17.21 2.09
CA PRO A 424 59.33 18.05 1.33
C PRO A 424 57.97 17.44 0.95
N THR A 425 57.06 18.36 0.63
CA THR A 425 55.70 18.31 0.09
C THR A 425 55.61 17.70 -1.33
N ILE A 426 54.56 16.90 -1.63
CA ILE A 426 54.03 16.68 -2.99
C ILE A 426 52.48 16.64 -2.96
N SER A 427 51.87 17.53 -3.75
CA SER A 427 50.43 17.66 -4.03
C SER A 427 50.06 17.00 -5.39
N PRO A 428 48.85 17.13 -5.97
CA PRO A 428 48.05 16.00 -6.43
C PRO A 428 47.97 15.87 -7.97
N LYS A 429 47.62 14.68 -8.47
CA LYS A 429 47.36 14.45 -9.91
C LYS A 429 45.89 14.64 -10.27
N ALA A 430 45.64 15.60 -11.16
CA ALA A 430 44.46 15.72 -12.01
C ALA A 430 44.56 14.76 -13.22
N LYS A 431 43.41 14.34 -13.79
CA LYS A 431 43.34 13.88 -15.18
C LYS A 431 42.09 14.41 -15.88
N GLN A 432 42.34 14.88 -17.10
CA GLN A 432 41.50 15.63 -18.02
C GLN A 432 40.61 14.73 -18.90
N ASN A 433 39.60 15.39 -19.46
CA ASN A 433 38.82 15.02 -20.64
C ASN A 433 39.68 14.76 -21.89
N ASN A 434 39.16 13.96 -22.82
CA ASN A 434 39.26 14.23 -24.26
C ASN A 434 38.09 13.59 -25.01
N ALA A 435 37.57 14.35 -25.97
CA ALA A 435 36.51 14.01 -26.92
C ALA A 435 36.96 14.45 -28.33
N LEU A 436 36.31 13.87 -29.36
CA LEU A 436 36.20 14.20 -30.81
C LEU A 436 36.59 13.02 -31.73
N PRO A 437 36.19 12.98 -33.02
CA PRO A 437 34.86 13.25 -33.59
C PRO A 437 34.47 12.24 -34.69
N ASN A 438 33.24 12.32 -35.23
CA ASN A 438 33.05 12.03 -36.66
C ASN A 438 31.88 12.82 -37.29
N GLN A 439 32.12 13.32 -38.50
CA GLN A 439 31.26 14.19 -39.32
C GLN A 439 30.54 13.40 -40.43
N ASN A 440 29.36 13.89 -40.85
CA ASN A 440 28.92 14.14 -42.24
C ASN A 440 27.40 14.46 -42.25
N THR A 441 26.98 15.73 -42.43
CA THR A 441 26.58 16.43 -43.68
C THR A 441 25.33 15.85 -44.36
N ALA A 442 24.35 16.57 -44.90
CA ALA A 442 23.90 17.97 -44.90
C ALA A 442 22.52 17.99 -45.62
N LYS A 443 21.59 18.90 -45.28
CA LYS A 443 20.91 19.82 -46.24
C LYS A 443 19.83 20.68 -45.58
N ALA A 444 19.76 21.89 -46.13
CA ALA A 444 19.09 23.10 -45.68
C ALA A 444 17.55 23.10 -45.82
N ALA A 445 16.88 23.90 -44.99
CA ALA A 445 16.02 25.02 -45.42
C ALA A 445 15.39 25.76 -44.22
N GLN A 446 15.76 27.03 -44.06
CA GLN A 446 14.97 28.13 -43.50
C GLN A 446 14.93 29.21 -44.61
N PRO A 447 13.95 30.13 -44.72
CA PRO A 447 13.54 31.02 -43.61
C PRO A 447 12.07 31.51 -43.63
N ASN A 448 11.59 32.09 -42.52
CA ASN A 448 11.32 33.54 -42.48
C ASN A 448 10.81 34.03 -41.12
N GLN A 449 11.38 35.15 -40.71
CA GLN A 449 10.93 36.04 -39.65
C GLN A 449 9.80 36.94 -40.17
N ARG A 450 8.87 37.32 -39.28
CA ARG A 450 8.29 38.68 -39.21
C ARG A 450 7.51 38.86 -37.90
N ASN A 451 8.07 39.70 -37.03
CA ASN A 451 7.36 40.59 -36.09
C ASN A 451 7.31 41.98 -36.75
N PRO A 452 6.78 43.07 -36.15
CA PRO A 452 5.82 43.25 -35.05
C PRO A 452 4.74 44.34 -35.35
N ASN A 453 3.74 44.54 -34.48
CA ASN A 453 3.36 45.87 -33.92
C ASN A 453 2.05 45.85 -33.13
N GLY A 454 1.98 46.68 -32.06
CA GLY A 454 0.81 47.53 -31.86
C GLY A 454 0.13 47.56 -30.49
N ASN A 455 0.57 48.50 -29.64
CA ASN A 455 -0.21 49.38 -28.74
C ASN A 455 -0.85 48.89 -27.42
N ALA A 456 -0.15 49.26 -26.33
CA ALA A 456 -0.53 50.18 -25.24
C ALA A 456 -1.99 50.64 -25.03
N GLN A 457 -2.45 50.58 -23.77
CA GLN A 457 -2.97 51.69 -22.91
C GLN A 457 -3.49 51.11 -21.57
N LYS A 458 -2.86 51.38 -20.42
CA LYS A 458 -3.19 52.42 -19.40
C LYS A 458 -4.69 52.54 -19.03
N ALA A 459 -5.05 52.15 -17.80
CA ALA A 459 -5.68 53.00 -16.77
C ALA A 459 -6.11 52.17 -15.53
N ALA A 460 -5.86 52.72 -14.35
CA ALA A 460 -6.45 52.31 -13.06
C ALA A 460 -7.43 53.43 -12.59
N PRO A 461 -7.95 53.40 -11.36
CA PRO A 461 -9.04 52.58 -10.84
C PRO A 461 -10.27 53.43 -10.44
N ALA A 462 -11.42 52.81 -10.16
CA ALA A 462 -12.53 53.49 -9.49
C ALA A 462 -13.25 52.56 -8.49
N GLN A 463 -13.39 53.05 -7.26
CA GLN A 463 -14.34 52.57 -6.25
C GLN A 463 -15.78 52.92 -6.68
N PRO A 464 -16.81 52.38 -5.99
CA PRO A 464 -17.43 53.19 -4.93
C PRO A 464 -17.73 52.45 -3.62
N LYS A 465 -17.95 53.29 -2.61
CA LYS A 465 -18.39 53.03 -1.22
C LYS A 465 -19.90 52.76 -1.13
N GLU A 466 -20.33 52.51 0.12
CA GLU A 466 -21.68 52.56 0.72
C GLU A 466 -22.38 51.20 0.88
N GLN A 467 -23.05 50.88 1.99
CA GLN A 467 -23.22 51.50 3.30
C GLN A 467 -23.71 50.41 4.27
N ALA A 468 -23.56 50.66 5.56
CA ALA A 468 -23.95 49.78 6.65
C ALA A 468 -25.46 49.83 6.94
N GLU A 469 -26.03 48.71 7.39
CA GLU A 469 -27.23 48.71 8.22
C GLU A 469 -27.02 47.80 9.44
N LYS A 470 -27.39 48.35 10.61
CA LYS A 470 -27.20 47.78 11.94
C LYS A 470 -28.55 47.28 12.49
N GLN A 471 -28.42 46.32 13.42
CA GLN A 471 -29.28 45.99 14.58
C GLN A 471 -30.31 44.84 14.44
N PRO A 472 -30.73 44.17 15.54
CA PRO A 472 -30.13 44.03 16.88
C PRO A 472 -30.00 42.57 17.38
N LYS A 473 -29.13 42.37 18.38
CA LYS A 473 -29.11 41.21 19.28
C LYS A 473 -30.05 41.45 20.47
N LEU A 474 -30.77 40.42 20.90
CA LEU A 474 -31.29 40.27 22.27
C LEU A 474 -31.14 38.81 22.74
N PRO A 475 -31.14 38.55 24.07
CA PRO A 475 -30.23 37.62 24.73
C PRO A 475 -30.91 36.36 25.24
N ILE A 476 -30.20 35.23 25.31
CA ILE A 476 -30.58 34.12 26.20
C ILE A 476 -29.34 33.60 26.95
N LYS A 477 -29.56 33.49 28.27
CA LYS A 477 -28.67 33.20 29.40
C LYS A 477 -28.33 31.69 29.53
N PRO A 478 -27.48 31.29 30.50
CA PRO A 478 -26.58 30.14 30.37
C PRO A 478 -27.16 28.80 30.88
N ASN A 479 -26.52 27.73 30.37
CA ASN A 479 -26.29 26.38 30.91
C ASN A 479 -27.08 25.89 32.15
N PRO A 480 -27.38 24.58 32.17
CA PRO A 480 -26.66 23.75 33.15
C PRO A 480 -26.21 22.37 32.60
N LYS A 481 -25.03 21.95 33.06
CA LYS A 481 -24.58 20.55 33.19
C LYS A 481 -24.38 20.29 34.69
N PRO A 482 -24.20 19.05 35.18
CA PRO A 482 -24.44 17.73 34.58
C PRO A 482 -25.15 16.75 35.55
N SER A 483 -25.80 15.70 35.02
CA SER A 483 -26.13 14.49 35.81
C SER A 483 -25.13 13.36 35.51
N ALA A 484 -24.72 12.69 36.58
CA ALA A 484 -23.67 11.70 36.65
C ALA A 484 -24.12 10.27 36.24
N GLN A 485 -23.10 9.40 36.06
CA GLN A 485 -23.13 7.92 35.94
C GLN A 485 -23.62 7.41 34.58
N LYS A 486 -22.92 6.54 33.84
CA LYS A 486 -22.20 5.31 34.25
C LYS A 486 -20.97 5.01 33.37
N VAL A 487 -19.92 4.51 34.03
CA VAL A 487 -18.70 3.94 33.43
C VAL A 487 -19.00 2.56 32.84
N PRO A 488 -18.57 2.25 31.60
CA PRO A 488 -18.27 0.89 31.20
C PRO A 488 -16.75 0.67 31.15
N VAL A 489 -16.35 -0.42 31.78
CA VAL A 489 -15.02 -1.03 31.89
C VAL A 489 -14.36 -1.22 30.51
N PRO A 490 -13.02 -1.13 30.38
CA PRO A 490 -12.33 -1.34 29.10
C PRO A 490 -12.42 -2.81 28.67
N VAL A 491 -13.04 -3.07 27.52
CA VAL A 491 -13.02 -4.36 26.85
C VAL A 491 -11.64 -4.57 26.23
N GLN A 492 -10.94 -5.62 26.69
CA GLN A 492 -9.70 -6.11 26.10
C GLN A 492 -9.93 -6.58 24.64
N PRO A 493 -8.97 -6.39 23.73
CA PRO A 493 -9.05 -6.96 22.39
C PRO A 493 -8.84 -8.48 22.47
N ASN A 494 -9.94 -9.21 22.34
CA ASN A 494 -9.95 -10.67 22.35
C ASN A 494 -9.20 -11.19 21.11
N GLN A 495 -8.20 -12.02 21.36
CA GLN A 495 -7.44 -12.74 20.34
C GLN A 495 -8.35 -13.80 19.71
N SER A 496 -8.68 -13.63 18.43
CA SER A 496 -9.34 -14.68 17.65
C SER A 496 -8.34 -15.82 17.40
N LYS A 497 -8.46 -16.89 18.19
CA LYS A 497 -7.87 -18.20 17.89
C LYS A 497 -8.56 -18.82 16.68
N PRO A 498 -7.85 -19.53 15.79
CA PRO A 498 -8.45 -20.27 14.69
C PRO A 498 -9.16 -21.54 15.20
N ASN A 499 -10.38 -21.79 14.70
CA ASN A 499 -11.09 -23.04 14.94
C ASN A 499 -10.35 -24.22 14.29
N PRO A 500 -10.29 -25.41 14.95
CA PRO A 500 -9.74 -26.62 14.36
C PRO A 500 -10.72 -27.26 13.34
N PRO A 501 -10.22 -28.12 12.43
CA PRO A 501 -11.01 -28.72 11.36
C PRO A 501 -11.95 -29.82 11.87
N ILE A 502 -13.18 -29.79 11.36
CA ILE A 502 -14.21 -30.82 11.57
C ILE A 502 -13.75 -32.11 10.87
N LYS A 503 -13.58 -33.18 11.65
CA LYS A 503 -13.47 -34.55 11.15
C LYS A 503 -14.83 -35.06 10.69
N ALA A 504 -14.85 -35.72 9.54
CA ALA A 504 -15.97 -36.49 9.04
C ALA A 504 -16.08 -37.81 9.82
N GLU A 505 -17.28 -38.15 10.28
CA GLU A 505 -17.66 -39.51 10.61
C GLU A 505 -18.93 -39.90 9.86
N SER A 506 -18.87 -41.11 9.35
CA SER A 506 -19.82 -41.88 8.57
C SER A 506 -20.88 -42.54 9.44
N GLY A 507 -22.11 -42.70 8.92
CA GLY A 507 -22.92 -43.90 9.21
C GLY A 507 -24.40 -43.68 9.51
N ALA A 508 -25.23 -44.32 8.67
CA ALA A 508 -26.57 -44.86 8.90
C ALA A 508 -27.83 -43.94 8.83
N GLN A 509 -28.60 -44.17 7.76
CA GLN A 509 -30.06 -44.03 7.61
C GLN A 509 -30.72 -45.42 7.88
N PRO A 510 -32.06 -45.57 7.87
CA PRO A 510 -33.14 -44.75 8.45
C PRO A 510 -34.20 -45.64 9.16
N ASP A 511 -35.19 -45.04 9.83
CA ASP A 511 -36.48 -45.73 10.01
C ASP A 511 -37.66 -44.75 9.99
N ALA A 512 -38.73 -45.21 9.35
CA ALA A 512 -39.94 -44.48 9.01
C ALA A 512 -41.06 -44.66 10.04
N LYS A 513 -41.94 -43.65 10.15
CA LYS A 513 -43.40 -43.72 10.41
C LYS A 513 -43.92 -42.27 10.54
N ASN A 514 -44.58 -41.70 9.53
CA ASN A 514 -46.01 -41.83 9.19
C ASN A 514 -46.94 -41.11 10.18
N GLN A 515 -47.52 -39.96 9.79
CA GLN A 515 -48.95 -39.63 9.84
C GLN A 515 -49.23 -38.16 9.42
N ASN A 516 -50.04 -38.01 8.37
CA ASN A 516 -50.84 -36.83 7.97
C ASN A 516 -52.31 -37.11 8.46
N PRO A 517 -53.38 -36.34 8.18
CA PRO A 517 -53.54 -35.00 7.59
C PRO A 517 -54.65 -34.11 8.24
N SER A 518 -54.74 -32.83 7.85
CA SER A 518 -55.97 -32.01 7.66
C SER A 518 -55.59 -30.52 7.57
N GLN A 519 -56.22 -29.61 6.85
CA GLN A 519 -57.30 -29.55 5.87
C GLN A 519 -57.19 -28.15 5.21
N ARG A 520 -57.50 -28.05 3.92
CA ARG A 520 -57.80 -26.79 3.19
C ARG A 520 -59.32 -26.55 3.24
N PRO A 521 -59.83 -25.30 3.08
CA PRO A 521 -60.13 -24.70 1.75
C PRO A 521 -59.76 -23.20 1.71
N GLY A 522 -59.57 -22.48 0.60
CA GLY A 522 -59.99 -22.62 -0.78
C GLY A 522 -60.95 -21.47 -1.15
N THR A 523 -60.46 -20.41 -1.83
CA THR A 523 -61.28 -19.52 -2.69
C THR A 523 -60.42 -18.59 -3.58
N LYS A 524 -60.57 -18.77 -4.90
CA LYS A 524 -60.54 -17.76 -6.00
C LYS A 524 -62.02 -17.66 -6.49
N PRO A 525 -62.47 -16.83 -7.48
CA PRO A 525 -61.77 -15.94 -8.44
C PRO A 525 -62.45 -14.55 -8.65
N GLN A 526 -61.87 -13.64 -9.46
CA GLN A 526 -62.54 -13.06 -10.65
C GLN A 526 -61.66 -12.05 -11.42
N LEU A 527 -61.91 -12.00 -12.73
CA LEU A 527 -61.30 -11.25 -13.82
C LEU A 527 -62.25 -10.14 -14.32
N GLU A 528 -61.67 -9.00 -14.74
CA GLU A 528 -62.04 -8.09 -15.86
C GLU A 528 -63.37 -7.28 -15.83
N PRO A 529 -63.55 -6.19 -16.64
CA PRO A 529 -62.85 -5.80 -17.88
C PRO A 529 -62.46 -4.31 -18.06
N ALA A 530 -61.93 -4.06 -19.27
CA ALA A 530 -61.37 -2.89 -19.95
C ALA A 530 -62.24 -1.60 -20.05
N VAL A 531 -61.62 -0.50 -20.51
CA VAL A 531 -61.93 0.22 -21.79
C VAL A 531 -61.01 1.44 -21.99
N GLU A 532 -60.46 1.52 -23.21
CA GLU A 532 -60.09 2.64 -24.12
C GLU A 532 -59.86 4.08 -23.58
N GLY A 533 -58.97 4.92 -24.11
CA GLY A 533 -58.12 4.82 -25.30
C GLY A 533 -57.52 6.19 -25.69
N LYS A 534 -56.66 6.13 -26.71
CA LYS A 534 -56.27 7.15 -27.72
C LYS A 534 -55.29 8.29 -27.39
N ASN A 535 -54.14 8.15 -28.07
CA ASN A 535 -53.54 9.06 -29.06
C ASN A 535 -52.80 10.33 -28.62
N GLY A 536 -51.58 10.47 -29.16
CA GLY A 536 -50.85 11.72 -29.23
C GLY A 536 -49.37 11.55 -29.59
N GLU A 537 -49.09 11.16 -30.83
CA GLU A 537 -47.78 11.34 -31.45
C GLU A 537 -47.41 12.82 -31.52
N SER A 538 -46.13 13.17 -31.28
CA SER A 538 -45.46 14.25 -32.02
C SER A 538 -43.94 14.10 -31.92
N SER A 539 -43.35 13.74 -33.05
CA SER A 539 -41.96 13.97 -33.42
C SER A 539 -41.63 15.46 -33.47
N CYS A 540 -40.38 15.85 -33.14
CA CYS A 540 -39.47 16.59 -34.05
C CYS A 540 -38.14 16.99 -33.38
N SER A 541 -37.06 16.48 -33.99
CA SER A 541 -35.90 17.21 -34.53
C SER A 541 -35.05 18.17 -33.68
N ILE A 542 -33.80 17.74 -33.49
CA ILE A 542 -32.54 18.38 -33.95
C ILE A 542 -32.47 19.92 -33.91
N ASN A 543 -31.55 20.41 -33.06
CA ASN A 543 -30.44 21.30 -33.42
C ASN A 543 -29.24 21.04 -32.49
#